data_AF-A0A0J6IFG8-F1
#
_entry.id   AF-A0A0J6IFG8-F1
#
_cell.length_a   1.000
_cell.length_b   1.000
_cell.length_c   1.000
_cell.angle_alpha   90.00
_cell.angle_beta   90.00
_cell.angle_gamma   90.00
#
_symmetry.space_group_name_H-M   'P 1'
#
loop_
_entity.id
_entity.type
_entity.pdbx_description
1 polymer ?
#
loop_
_entity_poly.entity_id
_entity_poly.type
_entity_poly.pdbx_seq_one_letter_code
_entity_poly.pdbx_strand_id
1 'polypeptide(L)'
;MKTIDSHKKSYIESFSHSNLADKLGISLTSLDSQAESLGWKDEHRLYWFDKSVEIQKQELVNGNVSAVKEMLKLTGAIRPVGRPRKLDVERHIAIEAKVAEEWATDVRRMSIV
;
A
#
# COMPACT_ATOMS: atom_id res chain seq x y z
N MET A 1 -24.27 20.19 -27.38
CA MET A 1 -23.69 18.88 -27.04
C MET A 1 -22.77 19.07 -25.84
N LYS A 2 -23.15 18.60 -24.64
CA LYS A 2 -22.20 18.55 -23.51
C LYS A 2 -21.08 17.59 -23.94
N THR A 3 -19.87 18.12 -23.98
CA THR A 3 -18.70 17.44 -24.54
C THR A 3 -18.35 16.21 -23.70
N ILE A 4 -17.80 15.19 -24.36
CA ILE A 4 -17.31 13.94 -23.74
C ILE A 4 -16.42 14.25 -22.52
N ASP A 5 -15.64 15.34 -22.58
CA ASP A 5 -14.79 15.82 -21.49
C ASP A 5 -15.54 16.22 -20.22
N SER A 6 -16.74 16.79 -20.35
CA SER A 6 -17.58 17.11 -19.19
C SER A 6 -18.04 15.85 -18.48
N HIS A 7 -18.38 14.79 -19.23
CA HIS A 7 -18.80 13.52 -18.66
C HIS A 7 -17.61 12.78 -18.05
N LYS A 8 -16.44 12.86 -18.69
CA LYS A 8 -15.17 12.34 -18.17
C LYS A 8 -14.84 12.93 -16.79
N LYS A 9 -14.84 14.26 -16.67
CA LYS A 9 -14.56 14.92 -15.39
C LYS A 9 -15.55 14.50 -14.31
N SER A 10 -16.85 14.51 -14.63
CA SER A 10 -17.88 14.07 -13.68
C SER A 10 -17.74 12.60 -13.28
N TYR A 11 -17.29 11.73 -14.17
CA TYR A 11 -16.99 10.33 -13.86
C TYR A 11 -15.83 10.20 -12.87
N ILE A 12 -14.70 10.82 -13.19
CA ILE A 12 -13.47 10.78 -12.37
C ILE A 12 -13.74 11.31 -10.95
N GLU A 13 -14.45 12.44 -10.82
CA GLU A 13 -14.71 13.08 -9.53
C GLU A 13 -15.92 12.50 -8.77
N SER A 14 -16.64 11.52 -9.33
CA SER A 14 -17.84 10.97 -8.68
C SER A 14 -17.48 9.97 -7.58
N PHE A 15 -18.09 10.11 -6.40
CA PHE A 15 -18.01 9.12 -5.32
C PHE A 15 -18.87 7.87 -5.58
N SER A 16 -19.90 8.00 -6.41
CA SER A 16 -20.85 6.93 -6.71
C SER A 16 -21.23 7.01 -8.19
N HIS A 17 -20.83 5.99 -8.95
CA HIS A 17 -21.13 5.89 -10.38
C HIS A 17 -22.61 5.57 -10.64
N SER A 18 -23.31 4.92 -9.70
CA SER A 18 -24.77 4.72 -9.81
C SER A 18 -25.52 6.05 -9.78
N ASN A 19 -25.20 6.92 -8.81
CA ASN A 19 -25.81 8.25 -8.72
C ASN A 19 -25.46 9.14 -9.92
N LEU A 20 -24.28 8.95 -10.50
CA LEU A 20 -23.89 9.65 -11.72
C LEU A 20 -24.67 9.15 -12.95
N ALA A 21 -24.86 7.84 -13.08
CA ALA A 21 -25.64 7.22 -14.13
C ALA A 21 -27.09 7.73 -14.10
N ASP A 22 -27.70 7.79 -12.90
CA ASP A 22 -29.05 8.33 -12.70
C ASP A 22 -29.13 9.82 -13.12
N LYS A 23 -28.13 10.63 -12.76
CA LYS A 23 -28.08 12.06 -13.13
C LYS A 23 -27.89 12.29 -14.64
N LEU A 24 -27.19 11.39 -15.31
CA LEU A 24 -26.98 11.43 -16.75
C LEU A 24 -28.15 10.80 -17.54
N GLY A 25 -29.06 10.10 -16.85
CA GLY A 25 -30.16 9.36 -17.48
C GLY A 25 -29.69 8.17 -18.31
N ILE A 26 -28.54 7.58 -17.95
CA ILE A 26 -27.90 6.49 -18.68
C ILE A 26 -27.85 5.26 -17.77
N SER A 27 -27.90 4.05 -18.34
CA SER A 27 -27.71 2.83 -17.55
C SER A 27 -26.28 2.76 -16.99
N LEU A 28 -26.13 2.26 -15.76
CA LEU A 28 -24.81 2.07 -15.14
C LEU A 28 -23.88 1.22 -16.02
N THR A 29 -24.40 0.15 -16.62
CA THR A 29 -23.68 -0.69 -17.57
C THR A 29 -23.14 0.06 -18.78
N SER A 30 -23.93 0.98 -19.34
CA SER A 30 -23.48 1.81 -20.46
C SER A 30 -22.37 2.77 -20.03
N LEU A 31 -22.51 3.38 -18.84
CA LEU A 31 -21.49 4.27 -18.28
C LEU A 31 -20.17 3.52 -18.02
N ASP A 32 -20.23 2.31 -17.46
CA ASP A 32 -19.05 1.49 -17.20
C ASP A 32 -18.37 1.00 -18.47
N SER A 33 -19.15 0.60 -19.50
CA SER A 33 -18.60 0.21 -20.79
C SER A 33 -17.88 1.37 -21.49
N GLN A 34 -18.44 2.58 -21.42
CA GLN A 34 -17.82 3.78 -21.94
C GLN A 34 -16.55 4.13 -21.17
N ALA A 35 -16.59 4.10 -19.84
CA ALA A 35 -15.45 4.38 -18.99
C ALA A 35 -14.29 3.39 -19.22
N GLU A 36 -14.60 2.13 -19.50
CA GLU A 36 -13.59 1.12 -19.83
C GLU A 36 -12.97 1.37 -21.21
N SER A 37 -13.80 1.64 -22.23
CA SER A 37 -13.31 1.92 -23.58
C SER A 37 -12.44 3.17 -23.69
N LEU A 38 -12.67 4.15 -22.81
CA LEU A 38 -11.96 5.44 -22.80
C LEU A 38 -10.91 5.55 -21.69
N GLY A 39 -10.67 4.48 -20.92
CA GLY A 39 -9.67 4.45 -19.85
C GLY A 39 -9.96 5.31 -18.62
N TRP A 40 -11.21 5.73 -18.41
CA TRP A 40 -11.58 6.61 -17.29
C TRP A 40 -11.46 5.94 -15.92
N LYS A 41 -11.52 4.61 -15.86
CA LYS A 41 -11.37 3.84 -14.61
C LYS A 41 -10.00 4.03 -13.96
N ASP A 42 -8.94 4.03 -14.77
CA ASP A 42 -7.58 4.23 -14.27
C ASP A 42 -7.36 5.68 -13.81
N GLU A 43 -7.87 6.65 -14.58
CA GLU A 43 -7.82 8.06 -14.20
C GLU A 43 -8.62 8.36 -12.92
N HIS A 44 -9.80 7.77 -12.78
CA HIS A 44 -10.59 7.83 -11.54
C HIS A 44 -9.80 7.28 -10.34
N ARG A 45 -9.18 6.11 -10.51
CA ARG A 45 -8.35 5.50 -9.46
C ARG A 45 -7.17 6.40 -9.06
N LEU A 46 -6.46 6.96 -10.04
CA LEU A 46 -5.33 7.87 -9.79
C LEU A 46 -5.78 9.15 -9.11
N TYR A 47 -6.90 9.74 -9.54
CA TYR A 47 -7.47 10.93 -8.94
C TYR A 47 -7.81 10.73 -7.46
N TRP A 48 -8.52 9.64 -7.13
CA TRP A 48 -8.89 9.36 -5.74
C TRP A 48 -7.71 8.95 -4.88
N PHE A 49 -6.71 8.29 -5.48
CA PHE A 49 -5.46 8.03 -4.80
C PHE A 49 -4.76 9.33 -4.42
N ASP A 50 -4.60 10.27 -5.36
CA ASP A 50 -3.96 11.57 -5.08
C ASP A 50 -4.74 12.36 -4.02
N LYS A 51 -6.07 12.38 -4.10
CA LYS A 51 -6.94 12.97 -3.05
C LYS A 51 -6.73 12.34 -1.68
N SER A 52 -6.61 11.01 -1.61
CA SER A 52 -6.36 10.31 -0.34
C SER A 52 -4.99 10.67 0.25
N VAL A 53 -3.98 10.86 -0.62
CA VAL A 53 -2.63 11.28 -0.21
C VAL A 53 -2.63 12.73 0.29
N GLU A 54 -3.38 13.64 -0.35
CA GLU A 54 -3.54 15.02 0.14
C GLU A 54 -4.13 15.06 1.55
N ILE A 55 -5.17 14.26 1.81
CA ILE A 55 -5.77 14.14 3.15
C ILE A 55 -4.75 13.60 4.16
N GLN A 56 -4.00 12.55 3.79
CA GLN A 56 -2.95 12.01 4.67
C GLN A 56 -1.83 13.01 4.98
N LYS A 57 -1.45 13.87 4.02
CA LYS A 57 -0.49 14.95 4.24
C LYS A 57 -0.99 15.97 5.26
N GLN A 58 -2.28 16.33 5.21
CA GLN A 58 -2.87 17.24 6.20
C GLN A 58 -2.92 16.60 7.59
N GLU A 59 -3.34 15.34 7.68
CA GLU A 59 -3.36 14.58 8.93
C GLU A 59 -1.96 14.40 9.53
N LEU A 60 -0.93 14.29 8.68
CA LEU A 60 0.47 14.26 9.11
C LEU A 60 0.86 15.57 9.81
N VAL A 61 0.49 16.72 9.25
CA VAL A 61 0.73 18.05 9.86
C VAL A 61 0.00 18.17 11.20
N ASN A 62 -1.19 17.57 11.31
CA ASN A 62 -1.96 17.53 12.56
C ASN A 62 -1.40 16.58 13.63
N GLY A 63 -0.30 15.86 13.34
CA GLY A 63 0.35 14.95 14.28
C GLY A 63 -0.32 13.58 14.41
N ASN A 64 -1.17 13.19 13.46
CA ASN A 64 -1.84 11.89 13.50
C ASN A 64 -0.85 10.73 13.21
N VAL A 65 -0.59 9.90 14.22
CA VAL A 65 0.35 8.76 14.13
C VAL A 65 -0.08 7.74 13.07
N SER A 66 -1.39 7.60 12.82
CA SER A 66 -1.88 6.70 11.77
C SER A 66 -1.50 7.19 10.37
N ALA A 67 -1.53 8.51 10.15
CA ALA A 67 -1.13 9.12 8.88
C ALA A 67 0.37 8.96 8.62
N VAL A 68 1.21 9.06 9.66
CA VAL A 68 2.66 8.79 9.57
C VAL A 68 2.90 7.37 9.05
N LYS A 69 2.21 6.37 9.61
CA LYS A 69 2.36 4.98 9.20
C LYS A 69 1.96 4.75 7.75
N GLU A 70 0.83 5.30 7.31
CA GLU A 70 0.38 5.14 5.92
C GLU A 70 1.30 5.87 4.94
N MET A 71 1.76 7.08 5.25
CA MET A 71 2.74 7.81 4.44
C MET A 71 4.09 7.09 4.35
N LEU A 72 4.56 6.46 5.43
CA LEU A 72 5.78 5.64 5.41
C LEU A 72 5.63 4.39 4.53
N LYS A 73 4.44 3.78 4.47
CA LYS A 73 4.19 2.68 3.53
C LYS A 73 4.25 3.17 2.08
N LEU A 74 3.65 4.33 1.81
CA LEU A 74 3.63 4.92 0.46
C LEU A 74 5.04 5.25 -0.05
N THR A 75 5.93 5.74 0.83
CA THR A 75 7.33 6.04 0.46
C THR A 75 8.23 4.81 0.42
N GLY A 76 7.70 3.60 0.66
CA GLY A 76 8.48 2.38 0.72
C GLY A 76 9.33 2.23 2.00
N ALA A 77 9.18 3.15 2.96
CA ALA A 77 9.77 3.09 4.29
C ALA A 77 8.98 2.12 5.21
N ILE A 78 8.78 0.89 4.73
CA ILE A 78 7.99 -0.15 5.41
C ILE A 78 8.75 -0.76 6.61
N ARG A 79 10.06 -0.49 6.72
CA ARG A 79 10.89 -1.02 7.79
C ARG A 79 11.13 0.08 8.82
N PRO A 80 10.77 -0.14 10.10
CA PRO A 80 11.27 0.71 11.18
C PRO A 80 12.79 0.80 11.01
N VAL A 81 13.32 2.01 10.99
CA VAL A 81 14.77 2.26 10.90
C VAL A 81 15.43 1.43 12.02
N GLY A 82 16.29 0.47 11.65
CA GLY A 82 16.96 -0.41 12.61
C GLY A 82 16.39 -1.82 12.81
N ARG A 83 15.25 -2.21 12.21
CA ARG A 83 14.80 -3.62 12.26
C ARG A 83 15.62 -4.47 11.26
N PRO A 84 16.40 -5.48 11.71
CA PRO A 84 17.16 -6.35 10.81
C PRO A 84 16.25 -7.13 9.86
N ARG A 85 16.77 -7.56 8.70
CA ARG A 85 15.98 -8.36 7.76
C ARG A 85 15.75 -9.74 8.37
N LYS A 86 14.61 -10.38 8.05
CA LYS A 86 14.30 -11.75 8.50
C LYS A 86 15.46 -12.73 8.21
N LEU A 87 16.04 -12.64 7.02
CA LEU A 87 17.22 -13.43 6.61
C LEU A 87 18.44 -13.21 7.50
N ASP A 88 18.67 -11.96 7.95
CA ASP A 88 19.82 -11.63 8.80
C ASP A 88 19.62 -12.21 10.21
N VAL A 89 18.39 -12.15 10.71
CA VAL A 89 17.99 -12.77 11.99
C VAL A 89 18.12 -14.29 11.93
N GLU A 90 17.63 -14.93 10.87
CA GLU A 90 17.73 -16.38 10.67
C GLU A 90 19.19 -16.86 10.59
N ARG A 91 20.04 -16.12 9.89
CA ARG A 91 21.49 -16.39 9.84
C ARG A 91 22.14 -16.28 11.21
N HIS A 92 21.80 -15.26 11.99
CA HIS A 92 22.35 -15.07 13.32
C HIS A 92 21.98 -16.23 14.26
N ILE A 93 20.70 -16.63 14.26
CA ILE A 93 20.20 -17.77 15.04
C ILE A 93 20.93 -19.06 14.65
N ALA A 94 21.14 -19.30 13.35
CA ALA A 94 21.85 -20.49 12.89
C ALA A 94 23.33 -20.53 13.33
N ILE A 95 24.01 -19.37 13.34
CA ILE A 95 25.38 -19.26 13.81
C ILE A 95 25.46 -19.53 15.32
N GLU A 96 24.57 -18.92 16.11
CA GLU A 96 24.52 -19.13 17.56
C GLU A 96 24.26 -20.61 17.90
N ALA A 97 23.33 -21.25 17.19
CA ALA A 97 23.04 -22.67 17.36
C ALA A 97 24.27 -23.55 17.06
N LYS A 98 25.00 -23.25 15.99
CA LYS A 98 26.22 -23.97 15.61
C LYS A 98 27.33 -23.81 16.66
N VAL A 99 27.54 -22.59 17.15
CA VAL A 99 28.53 -22.31 18.20
C VAL A 99 28.19 -23.05 19.50
N ALA A 100 26.91 -23.08 19.87
CA ALA A 100 26.46 -23.81 21.06
C ALA A 100 26.67 -25.32 20.93
N GLU A 101 26.45 -25.89 19.75
CA GLU A 101 26.68 -27.31 19.47
C GLU A 101 28.17 -27.68 19.49
N GLU A 102 29.02 -26.87 18.85
CA GLU A 102 30.47 -27.05 18.85
C GLU A 102 31.02 -26.97 20.29
N TRP A 103 30.59 -25.96 21.05
CA TRP A 103 30.97 -25.80 22.46
C TRP A 103 30.54 -27.00 23.32
N ALA A 104 29.30 -27.46 23.20
CA ALA A 104 28.81 -28.62 23.96
C ALA A 104 29.58 -29.90 23.62
N THR A 105 29.98 -30.05 22.34
CA THR A 105 30.78 -31.18 21.88
C THR A 105 32.19 -31.14 22.46
N ASP A 106 32.82 -29.97 22.48
CA ASP A 106 34.17 -29.81 23.02
C ASP A 106 34.21 -29.98 24.55
N VAL A 107 33.21 -29.47 25.27
CA VAL A 107 33.05 -29.75 26.71
C VAL A 107 32.93 -31.25 26.97
N ARG A 108 32.12 -31.96 26.16
CA ARG A 108 31.98 -33.42 26.28
C ARG A 108 33.29 -34.15 26.02
N ARG A 109 34.05 -33.76 24.99
CA ARG A 109 35.38 -34.32 24.69
C ARG A 109 36.34 -34.13 25.87
N MET A 110 36.36 -32.94 26.45
CA MET A 110 37.23 -32.63 27.59
C MET A 110 36.82 -33.36 28.87
N SER A 111 35.54 -33.71 29.06
CA SER A 111 35.08 -34.47 30.22
C SER A 111 35.38 -35.97 30.20
N ILE A 112 35.79 -36.51 29.03
CA ILE A 112 36.07 -37.94 28.84
C ILE A 112 37.59 -38.23 28.99
N VAL A 113 38.42 -37.19 29.02
CA VAL A 113 39.86 -37.25 29.35
C VAL A 113 40.05 -37.10 30.86
#